data_AF-A0A258NV07-F1
#
_entry.id   AF-A0A258NV07-F1
#
_cell.length_a   1.000
_cell.length_b   1.000
_cell.length_c   1.000
_cell.angle_alpha   90.00
_cell.angle_beta   90.00
_cell.angle_gamma   90.00
#
_symmetry.space_group_name_H-M   'P 1'
#
loop_
_entity.id
_entity.type
_entity.pdbx_description
1 polymer ?
#
loop_
_entity_poly.entity_id
_entity_poly.type
_entity_poly.pdbx_seq_one_letter_code
_entity_poly.pdbx_strand_id
1 'polypeptide(L)'
;MTESRIPQLDGTSREAAFAWLQAMHKQELLFCLDDRPEDILRISDGTRLYSDNEAKEVAGILDVLFAKHGDELHDLAFEVVSRTFHIPAERRAMHSMYG
;
A
#
# COMPACT_ATOMS: atom_id res chain seq x y z
N MET A 1 -7.54 2.25 -24.08
CA MET A 1 -7.15 1.24 -23.09
C MET A 1 -7.17 1.96 -21.77
N THR A 2 -8.14 1.67 -20.91
CA THR A 2 -8.20 2.26 -19.56
C THR A 2 -7.27 1.44 -18.68
N GLU A 3 -5.99 1.78 -18.73
CA GLU A 3 -4.98 1.20 -17.85
C GLU A 3 -5.32 1.61 -16.41
N SER A 4 -5.74 0.64 -15.59
CA SER A 4 -5.91 0.80 -14.15
C SER A 4 -4.62 1.43 -13.59
N ARG A 5 -4.76 2.40 -12.68
CA ARG A 5 -3.58 3.03 -12.03
C ARG A 5 -2.80 2.03 -11.18
N ILE A 6 -3.47 0.95 -10.78
CA ILE A 6 -2.91 -0.12 -9.97
C ILE A 6 -1.85 -0.86 -10.79
N PRO A 7 -0.57 -0.86 -10.36
CA PRO A 7 0.47 -1.62 -11.03
C PRO A 7 0.15 -3.12 -10.95
N GLN A 8 0.42 -3.86 -12.02
CA GLN A 8 0.26 -5.31 -12.00
C GLN A 8 1.37 -5.95 -11.15
N LEU A 9 1.00 -6.96 -10.37
CA LEU A 9 1.96 -7.74 -9.60
C LEU A 9 2.67 -8.74 -10.51
N ASP A 10 3.95 -8.52 -10.80
CA ASP A 10 4.80 -9.44 -11.57
C ASP A 10 5.46 -10.47 -10.64
N GLY A 11 4.63 -11.38 -10.11
CA GLY A 11 5.06 -12.51 -9.28
C GLY A 11 4.88 -12.31 -7.77
N THR A 12 5.06 -13.40 -7.01
CA THR A 12 4.79 -13.42 -5.56
C THR A 12 6.05 -13.37 -4.70
N SER A 13 7.20 -12.97 -5.25
CA SER A 13 8.45 -12.88 -4.50
C SER A 13 8.48 -11.63 -3.63
N ARG A 14 9.29 -11.62 -2.58
CA ARG A 14 9.48 -10.46 -1.69
C ARG A 14 9.85 -9.20 -2.47
N GLU A 15 10.75 -9.33 -3.44
CA GLU A 15 11.20 -8.24 -4.30
C GLU A 15 10.06 -7.69 -5.18
N ALA A 16 9.19 -8.56 -5.69
CA ALA A 16 8.03 -8.16 -6.47
C ALA A 16 6.99 -7.42 -5.62
N ALA A 17 6.73 -7.91 -4.40
CA ALA A 17 5.87 -7.22 -3.43
C ALA A 17 6.43 -5.83 -3.08
N PHE A 18 7.73 -5.74 -2.80
CA PHE A 18 8.41 -4.48 -2.52
C PHE A 18 8.34 -3.51 -3.70
N ALA A 19 8.62 -3.99 -4.92
CA ALA A 19 8.53 -3.17 -6.13
C ALA A 19 7.10 -2.67 -6.38
N TRP A 20 6.10 -3.51 -6.12
CA TRP A 20 4.70 -3.17 -6.23
C TRP A 20 4.29 -2.10 -5.21
N LEU A 21 4.65 -2.28 -3.94
CA LEU A 21 4.43 -1.28 -2.88
C LEU A 21 5.11 0.06 -3.21
N GLN A 22 6.33 0.02 -3.72
CA GLN A 22 7.04 1.22 -4.15
C GLN A 22 6.36 1.93 -5.33
N ALA A 23 5.79 1.16 -6.28
CA ALA A 23 5.03 1.71 -7.39
C ALA A 23 3.71 2.34 -6.91
N MET A 24 3.00 1.71 -5.98
CA MET A 24 1.81 2.27 -5.32
C MET A 24 2.15 3.57 -4.59
N HIS A 25 3.25 3.60 -3.83
CA HIS A 25 3.72 4.80 -3.15
C HIS A 25 4.05 5.94 -4.12
N LYS A 26 4.73 5.66 -5.24
CA LYS A 26 5.03 6.67 -6.27
C LYS A 26 3.79 7.28 -6.90
N GLN A 27 2.68 6.55 -6.92
CA GLN A 27 1.40 7.04 -7.41
C GLN A 27 0.55 7.71 -6.32
N GLU A 28 1.09 7.85 -5.10
CA GLU A 28 0.35 8.32 -3.92
C GLU A 28 -0.88 7.44 -3.59
N LEU A 29 -0.80 6.18 -4.01
CA LEU A 29 -1.78 5.11 -3.80
C LEU A 29 -1.29 4.13 -2.73
N LEU A 30 -0.35 4.51 -1.87
CA LEU A 30 0.01 3.65 -0.75
C LEU A 30 -0.86 3.99 0.44
N PHE A 31 -1.36 2.94 1.09
CA PHE A 31 -2.26 3.04 2.23
C PHE A 31 -1.90 2.02 3.30
N CYS A 32 -2.55 2.14 4.46
CA CYS A 32 -2.36 1.19 5.55
C CYS A 32 -2.94 -0.17 5.14
N LEU A 33 -2.13 -1.22 5.04
CA LEU A 33 -2.56 -2.53 4.54
C LEU A 33 -3.64 -3.21 5.41
N ASP A 34 -3.81 -2.75 6.64
CA ASP A 34 -4.90 -3.17 7.55
C ASP A 34 -6.25 -2.52 7.18
N ASP A 35 -6.21 -1.39 6.49
CA ASP A 35 -7.38 -0.65 6.04
C ASP A 35 -7.89 -1.20 4.69
N ARG A 36 -9.20 -1.11 4.44
CA ARG A 36 -9.78 -1.65 3.22
C ARG A 36 -9.69 -0.63 2.11
N PRO A 37 -9.21 -0.98 0.90
CA PRO A 37 -9.11 -0.03 -0.22
C PRO A 37 -10.46 0.63 -0.59
N GLU A 38 -11.58 -0.02 -0.28
CA GLU A 38 -12.93 0.52 -0.44
C GLU A 38 -13.29 1.66 0.54
N ASP A 39 -12.65 1.73 1.70
CA ASP A 39 -12.87 2.74 2.74
C ASP A 39 -11.88 3.91 2.66
N ILE A 40 -10.85 3.80 1.81
CA ILE A 40 -9.79 4.80 1.73
C ILE A 40 -10.29 6.04 1.01
N LEU A 41 -10.36 7.13 1.77
CA LEU A 41 -10.76 8.44 1.27
C LEU A 41 -9.54 9.34 1.10
N ARG A 42 -9.54 10.11 0.02
CA ARG A 42 -8.54 11.13 -0.23
C ARG A 42 -8.76 12.28 0.75
N ILE A 43 -7.80 12.55 1.63
CA ILE A 43 -7.89 13.59 2.67
C ILE A 43 -8.21 14.98 2.07
N SER A 44 -7.78 15.24 0.84
CA SER A 44 -7.97 16.53 0.16
C SER A 44 -9.42 16.85 -0.22
N ASP A 45 -10.25 15.84 -0.50
CA ASP A 45 -11.60 16.05 -1.08
C ASP A 45 -12.68 15.13 -0.46
N GLY A 46 -12.29 14.13 0.34
CA GLY A 46 -13.21 13.15 0.92
C GLY A 46 -13.77 12.13 -0.09
N THR A 47 -13.30 12.16 -1.34
CA THR A 47 -13.64 11.18 -2.37
C THR A 47 -12.86 9.88 -2.17
N ARG A 48 -13.46 8.75 -2.58
CA ARG A 48 -12.77 7.45 -2.57
C ARG A 48 -11.49 7.51 -3.40
N LEU A 49 -10.39 7.07 -2.80
CA LEU A 49 -9.08 7.01 -3.45
C LEU A 49 -9.08 5.99 -4.59
N TYR A 50 -9.83 4.90 -4.42
CA TYR A 50 -9.99 3.83 -5.39
C TYR A 50 -11.42 3.73 -5.89
N SER A 51 -11.58 3.45 -7.18
CA SER A 51 -12.86 2.97 -7.70
C SER A 51 -13.14 1.54 -7.23
N ASP A 52 -14.40 1.09 -7.21
CA ASP A 52 -14.77 -0.25 -6.76
C ASP A 52 -14.04 -1.38 -7.53
N ASN A 53 -13.67 -1.12 -8.78
CA ASN A 53 -12.87 -2.06 -9.58
C ASN A 53 -11.40 -2.10 -9.13
N GLU A 54 -10.78 -0.93 -8.93
CA GLU A 54 -9.40 -0.79 -8.49
C GLU A 54 -9.21 -1.34 -7.06
N ALA A 55 -10.18 -1.09 -6.17
CA ALA A 55 -10.17 -1.62 -4.82
C ALA A 55 -10.18 -3.15 -4.81
N LYS A 56 -10.95 -3.79 -5.71
CA LYS A 56 -10.95 -5.25 -5.87
C LYS A 56 -9.62 -5.77 -6.42
N GLU A 57 -9.02 -5.09 -7.39
CA GLU A 57 -7.72 -5.46 -7.94
C GLU A 57 -6.64 -5.42 -6.84
N VAL A 58 -6.58 -4.32 -6.09
CA VAL A 58 -5.67 -4.14 -4.96
C VAL A 58 -5.91 -5.20 -3.88
N ALA A 59 -7.16 -5.41 -3.48
CA ALA A 59 -7.51 -6.40 -2.47
C ALA A 59 -7.11 -7.82 -2.91
N GLY A 60 -7.29 -8.17 -4.17
CA GLY A 60 -6.87 -9.46 -4.71
C GLY A 60 -5.34 -9.64 -4.72
N ILE A 61 -4.59 -8.59 -5.07
CA ILE A 61 -3.13 -8.60 -5.01
C ILE A 61 -2.65 -8.74 -3.57
N LEU A 62 -3.25 -7.99 -2.64
CA LEU A 62 -2.92 -8.06 -1.22
C LEU A 62 -3.24 -9.43 -0.64
N ASP A 63 -4.38 -10.04 -0.97
CA ASP A 63 -4.73 -11.39 -0.53
C ASP A 63 -3.67 -12.42 -0.96
N VAL A 64 -3.21 -12.36 -2.22
CA VAL A 64 -2.14 -13.23 -2.72
C VAL A 64 -0.81 -12.98 -2.00
N LEU A 65 -0.46 -11.72 -1.76
CA LEU A 65 0.76 -11.35 -1.07
C LEU A 65 0.74 -11.72 0.41
N PHE A 66 -0.37 -11.49 1.12
CA PHE A 66 -0.58 -11.90 2.51
C PHE A 66 -0.61 -13.42 2.64
N ALA A 67 -1.24 -14.14 1.71
CA ALA A 67 -1.22 -15.60 1.71
C ALA A 67 0.20 -16.17 1.55
N LYS A 68 1.09 -15.45 0.87
CA LYS A 68 2.47 -15.87 0.62
C LYS A 68 3.46 -15.44 1.70
N HIS A 69 3.39 -14.17 2.10
CA HIS A 69 4.37 -13.49 2.98
C HIS A 69 3.83 -13.23 4.39
N GLY A 70 2.50 -13.24 4.57
CA GLY A 70 1.86 -12.99 5.85
C GLY A 70 2.23 -11.61 6.41
N ASP A 71 2.68 -11.61 7.66
CA ASP A 71 3.07 -10.41 8.41
C ASP A 71 4.32 -9.72 7.83
N GLU A 72 5.19 -10.44 7.11
CA GLU A 72 6.36 -9.84 6.46
C GLU A 72 5.95 -8.78 5.42
N LEU A 73 4.73 -8.86 4.87
CA LEU A 73 4.20 -7.84 3.97
C LEU A 73 4.01 -6.48 4.67
N HIS A 74 3.61 -6.48 5.95
CA HIS A 74 3.52 -5.26 6.74
C HIS A 74 4.88 -4.62 6.95
N ASP A 75 5.89 -5.43 7.27
CA ASP A 75 7.27 -4.95 7.44
C ASP A 75 7.81 -4.34 6.14
N LEU A 76 7.54 -4.98 4.99
CA LEU A 76 7.90 -4.45 3.67
C LEU A 76 7.20 -3.13 3.35
N ALA A 77 5.90 -3.03 3.62
CA ALA A 77 5.15 -1.80 3.40
C ALA A 77 5.68 -0.67 4.29
N PHE A 78 5.96 -0.98 5.55
CA PHE A 78 6.58 -0.04 6.47
C PHE A 78 7.98 0.37 6.00
N GLU A 79 8.79 -0.55 5.49
CA GLU A 79 10.11 -0.25 4.94
C GLU A 79 10.01 0.69 3.73
N VAL A 80 9.10 0.44 2.79
CA VAL A 80 8.86 1.32 1.62
C VAL A 80 8.45 2.72 2.05
N VAL A 81 7.50 2.84 2.99
CA VAL A 81 7.07 4.12 3.56
C VAL A 81 8.24 4.81 4.25
N SER A 82 8.88 4.14 5.22
CA SER A 82 9.98 4.67 6.02
C SER A 82 11.16 5.14 5.17
N ARG A 83 11.44 4.44 4.08
CA ARG A 83 12.50 4.78 3.12
C ARG A 83 12.13 5.95 2.22
N THR A 84 10.84 6.19 1.97
CA THR A 84 10.36 7.30 1.15
C THR A 84 10.03 8.55 1.97
N PHE A 85 9.56 8.39 3.21
CA PHE A 85 9.37 9.45 4.19
C PHE A 85 10.73 9.88 4.74
N HIS A 86 11.43 10.73 3.99
CA HIS A 86 12.71 11.33 4.36
C HIS A 86 12.52 12.50 5.36
N ILE A 87 11.57 12.38 6.30
CA ILE A 87 11.30 13.37 7.34
C ILE A 87 11.31 12.69 8.72
N PRO A 88 12.33 12.96 9.56
CA PRO A 88 12.49 12.32 10.87
C PRO A 88 11.40 12.68 11.89
N ALA A 89 10.51 13.63 11.58
CA ALA A 89 9.44 14.08 12.46
C ALA A 89 8.28 13.08 12.57
N GLU A 90 7.91 12.39 11.50
CA GLU A 90 6.76 11.46 11.49
C GLU A 90 7.10 10.06 12.02
N ARG A 91 8.37 9.64 11.93
CA ARG A 91 8.84 8.36 12.51
C ARG A 91 8.63 8.26 14.03
N ARG A 92 8.56 9.41 14.71
CA ARG A 92 8.29 9.50 16.16
C ARG A 92 6.80 9.39 16.49
N ALA A 93 5.92 9.81 15.57
CA ALA A 93 4.47 9.76 15.78
C ALA A 93 3.94 8.32 15.63
N MET A 94 4.43 7.56 14.63
CA MET A 94 4.03 6.15 14.45
C MET A 94 4.50 5.23 15.59
N HIS A 95 5.71 5.42 16.11
CA HIS A 95 6.20 4.62 17.25
C HIS A 95 5.43 4.90 18.54
N SER A 96 4.82 6.08 18.68
CA SER A 96 4.03 6.46 19.85
C SER A 96 2.57 5.96 19.80
N MET A 97 2.11 5.43 18.66
CA MET A 97 0.72 4.98 18.48
C MET A 97 0.56 3.46 18.72
N TYR A 98 1.67 2.72 18.67
CA TYR A 98 1.74 1.28 18.95
C TYR A 98 2.64 0.93 20.15
N GLY A 99 3.01 1.92 20.96
CA GLY A 99 3.81 1.77 22.18
C GLY A 99 2.97 1.87 23.45
#